data_AF-A0A9X2HGE1-F1
#
_entry.id   AF-A0A9X2HGE1-F1
#
_cell.length_a   1.000
_cell.length_b   1.000
_cell.length_c   1.000
_cell.angle_alpha   90.00
_cell.angle_beta   90.00
_cell.angle_gamma   90.00
#
_symmetry.space_group_name_H-M   'P 1'
#
loop_
_entity.id
_entity.type
_entity.pdbx_description
1 polymer ?
#
loop_
_entity_poly.entity_id
_entity_poly.type
_entity_poly.pdbx_seq_one_letter_code
_entity_poly.pdbx_strand_id
1 'polypeptide(L)'
;MLEEIPGIDPEAFWSENSLREVEKCLVRRFSGIDEMPAETFEEYQMYVGEGLRRLFDGRWMSLPSELIDEEGPPGRGISYDRMDHVDVTDGMIHWAMSERSGTCWATLFGSNRNMMPD
;
A
#
# COMPACT_ATOMS: atom_id res chain seq x y z
N MET A 1 13.61 -7.46 3.34
CA MET A 1 12.53 -8.47 3.50
C MET A 1 11.72 -8.66 2.22
N LEU A 2 11.22 -7.59 1.60
CA LEU A 2 10.34 -7.69 0.42
C LEU A 2 11.02 -8.34 -0.79
N GLU A 3 12.30 -8.07 -1.03
CA GLU A 3 13.08 -8.63 -2.14
C GLU A 3 13.26 -10.16 -2.09
N GLU A 4 12.96 -10.80 -0.96
CA GLU A 4 13.10 -12.25 -0.75
C GLU A 4 11.79 -13.01 -0.94
N ILE A 5 10.68 -12.33 -1.24
CA ILE A 5 9.37 -12.96 -1.40
C ILE A 5 9.32 -13.69 -2.76
N PRO A 6 9.07 -15.02 -2.77
CA PRO A 6 8.98 -15.78 -4.01
C PRO A 6 7.88 -15.25 -4.93
N GLY A 7 8.19 -15.10 -6.21
CA GLY A 7 7.24 -14.67 -7.24
C GLY A 7 7.18 -13.16 -7.48
N ILE A 8 7.98 -12.36 -6.75
CA ILE A 8 8.21 -10.96 -7.13
C ILE A 8 9.17 -10.89 -8.31
N ASP A 9 8.80 -10.07 -9.29
CA ASP A 9 9.68 -9.66 -10.38
C ASP A 9 10.53 -8.46 -9.94
N PRO A 10 11.88 -8.58 -9.87
CA PRO A 10 12.77 -7.49 -9.48
C PRO A 10 12.77 -6.33 -10.51
N GLU A 11 12.45 -6.61 -11.77
CA GLU A 11 12.36 -5.58 -12.82
C GLU A 11 10.96 -4.93 -12.85
N ALA A 12 9.95 -5.60 -12.31
CA ALA A 12 8.57 -5.13 -12.22
C ALA A 12 8.00 -5.29 -10.79
N PHE A 13 8.61 -4.57 -9.86
CA PHE A 13 8.34 -4.69 -8.42
C PHE A 13 6.89 -4.38 -8.00
N TRP A 14 6.16 -3.61 -8.82
CA TRP A 14 4.72 -3.29 -8.66
C TRP A 14 3.86 -3.79 -9.83
N SER A 15 4.32 -4.86 -10.50
CA SER A 15 3.45 -5.63 -11.38
C SER A 15 2.26 -6.20 -10.60
N GLU A 16 1.18 -6.54 -11.31
CA GLU A 16 0.00 -7.14 -10.69
C GLU A 16 0.37 -8.42 -9.92
N ASN A 17 1.27 -9.24 -10.45
CA ASN A 17 1.73 -10.45 -9.78
C ASN A 17 2.56 -10.13 -8.53
N SER A 18 3.52 -9.21 -8.62
CA SER A 18 4.36 -8.81 -7.48
C SER A 18 3.50 -8.26 -6.33
N LEU A 19 2.53 -7.39 -6.63
CA LEU A 19 1.60 -6.86 -5.63
C LEU A 19 0.82 -7.96 -4.91
N ARG A 20 0.32 -8.96 -5.66
CA ARG A 20 -0.39 -10.11 -5.09
C ARG A 20 0.51 -10.95 -4.18
N GLU A 21 1.74 -11.24 -4.61
CA GLU A 21 2.64 -12.07 -3.81
C GLU A 21 3.10 -11.37 -2.52
N VAL A 22 3.33 -10.05 -2.57
CA VAL A 22 3.65 -9.28 -1.37
C VAL A 22 2.47 -9.25 -0.40
N GLU A 23 1.25 -8.99 -0.88
CA GLU A 23 0.05 -8.98 -0.02
C GLU A 23 -0.22 -10.37 0.59
N LYS A 24 -0.10 -11.43 -0.21
CA LYS A 24 -0.21 -12.81 0.30
C LYS A 24 0.82 -13.11 1.38
N CYS A 25 2.06 -12.63 1.21
CA CYS A 25 3.10 -12.78 2.23
C CYS A 25 2.69 -12.08 3.53
N LEU A 26 2.24 -10.82 3.45
CA LEU A 26 1.74 -10.04 4.59
C LEU A 26 0.66 -10.80 5.36
N VAL A 27 -0.44 -11.16 4.68
CA VAL A 27 -1.63 -11.73 5.34
C VAL A 27 -1.40 -13.16 5.82
N ARG A 28 -0.43 -13.90 5.26
CA ARG A 28 -0.04 -15.23 5.77
C ARG A 28 0.87 -15.13 6.99
N ARG A 29 1.70 -14.10 7.05
CA ARG A 29 2.69 -13.92 8.12
C ARG A 29 2.05 -13.43 9.42
N PHE A 30 1.00 -12.62 9.33
CA PHE A 30 0.34 -12.01 10.48
C PHE A 30 -1.15 -12.38 10.54
N SER A 31 -1.63 -12.72 11.73
CA SER A 31 -3.05 -13.07 11.93
C SER A 31 -3.90 -11.80 12.06
N GLY A 32 -3.30 -10.71 12.56
CA GLY A 32 -3.93 -9.41 12.72
C GLY A 32 -2.90 -8.27 12.70
N ILE A 33 -3.38 -7.03 12.61
CA ILE A 33 -2.51 -5.85 12.54
C ILE A 33 -1.74 -5.63 13.86
N ASP A 34 -2.35 -5.98 14.99
CA ASP A 34 -1.74 -5.83 16.33
C ASP A 34 -0.54 -6.75 16.56
N GLU A 35 -0.40 -7.82 15.75
CA GLU A 35 0.75 -8.73 15.79
C GLU A 35 1.91 -8.25 14.91
N MET A 36 1.70 -7.20 14.11
CA MET A 36 2.68 -6.71 13.14
C MET A 36 3.64 -5.71 13.81
N PRO A 37 4.96 -5.95 13.78
CA PRO A 37 5.93 -4.97 14.27
C PRO A 37 5.83 -3.65 13.50
N ALA A 38 6.01 -2.52 14.19
CA ALA A 38 5.90 -1.19 13.60
C ALA A 38 6.84 -0.98 12.39
N GLU A 39 8.08 -1.49 12.47
CA GLU A 39 9.03 -1.44 11.35
C GLU A 39 8.51 -2.23 10.13
N THR A 40 7.89 -3.39 10.37
CA THR A 40 7.30 -4.19 9.29
C THR A 40 6.10 -3.49 8.68
N PHE A 41 5.23 -2.89 9.50
CA PHE A 41 4.13 -2.07 9.01
C PHE A 41 4.64 -0.94 8.11
N GLU A 42 5.66 -0.20 8.56
CA GLU A 42 6.29 0.87 7.79
C GLU A 42 6.90 0.35 6.47
N GLU A 43 7.55 -0.80 6.47
CA GLU A 43 8.09 -1.41 5.23
C GLU A 43 6.99 -1.67 4.18
N TYR A 44 5.86 -2.26 4.58
CA TYR A 44 4.74 -2.49 3.66
C TYR A 44 4.05 -1.19 3.24
N GLN A 45 3.88 -0.24 4.16
CA GLN A 45 3.33 1.08 3.86
C GLN A 45 4.20 1.82 2.82
N MET A 46 5.53 1.81 3.01
CA MET A 46 6.48 2.41 2.08
C MET A 46 6.48 1.70 0.73
N TYR A 47 6.39 0.37 0.71
CA TYR A 47 6.29 -0.39 -0.54
C TYR A 47 5.06 0.02 -1.36
N VAL A 48 3.87 0.05 -0.75
CA VAL A 48 2.64 0.43 -1.44
C VAL A 48 2.71 1.88 -1.90
N GLY A 49 3.09 2.81 -1.01
CA GLY A 49 3.12 4.23 -1.35
C GLY A 49 4.20 4.59 -2.39
N GLU A 50 5.39 3.98 -2.37
CA GLU A 50 6.39 4.20 -3.42
C GLU A 50 5.93 3.68 -4.78
N GLY A 51 5.17 2.58 -4.81
CA GLY A 51 4.58 2.08 -6.06
C GLY A 51 3.59 3.08 -6.64
N LEU A 52 2.72 3.61 -5.79
CA LEU A 52 1.75 4.63 -6.18
C LEU A 52 2.43 5.92 -6.66
N ARG A 53 3.44 6.37 -5.93
CA ARG A 53 4.22 7.57 -6.25
C ARG A 53 4.91 7.45 -7.62
N ARG A 54 5.54 6.31 -7.90
CA ARG A 54 6.34 6.12 -9.12
C ARG A 54 5.50 5.79 -10.35
N LEU A 55 4.45 4.99 -10.19
CA LEU A 55 3.64 4.56 -11.33
C LEU A 55 2.58 5.58 -11.73
N PHE A 56 2.13 6.43 -10.81
CA PHE A 56 1.00 7.35 -11.05
C PHE A 56 1.37 8.81 -10.79
N ASP A 57 2.67 9.13 -10.76
CA ASP A 57 3.19 10.48 -10.48
C ASP A 57 2.62 11.10 -9.18
N GLY A 58 2.42 10.24 -8.19
CA GLY A 58 1.91 10.66 -6.89
C GLY A 58 2.95 11.41 -6.07
N ARG A 59 2.51 12.03 -4.97
CA ARG A 59 3.38 12.69 -4.00
C ARG A 59 2.99 12.30 -2.58
N TRP A 60 4.01 11.96 -1.79
CA TRP A 60 3.85 11.74 -0.36
C TRP A 60 3.26 12.97 0.31
N MET A 61 2.25 12.73 1.13
CA MET A 61 1.57 13.73 1.93
C MET A 61 1.45 13.21 3.37
N SER A 62 1.75 14.07 4.33
CA SER A 62 1.40 13.83 5.73
C SER A 62 -0.07 14.16 5.93
N LEU A 63 -0.81 13.22 6.51
CA LEU A 63 -2.21 13.40 6.85
C LEU A 63 -2.29 13.79 8.32
N PRO A 64 -2.96 14.91 8.67
CA PRO A 64 -3.25 15.27 10.05
C PRO A 64 -3.90 14.08 10.78
N SER A 65 -3.53 13.84 12.02
CA SER A 65 -4.13 12.80 12.87
C SER A 65 -5.65 12.92 12.93
N GLU A 66 -6.16 14.16 13.00
CA GLU A 66 -7.58 14.52 12.97
C GLU A 66 -8.37 13.96 11.77
N LEU A 67 -7.71 13.62 10.66
CA LEU A 67 -8.34 13.03 9.47
C LEU A 67 -8.34 11.49 9.47
N ILE A 68 -7.69 10.87 10.46
CA ILE A 68 -7.48 9.42 10.53
C ILE A 68 -7.98 8.88 11.87
N ASP A 69 -7.49 9.43 12.99
CA ASP A 69 -7.89 9.13 14.36
C ASP A 69 -7.46 10.31 15.28
N GLU A 70 -8.39 10.90 16.05
CA GLU A 70 -8.18 12.15 16.80
C GLU A 70 -6.97 12.11 17.76
N GLU A 71 -6.54 10.92 18.18
CA GLU A 71 -5.40 10.72 19.10
C GLU A 71 -4.23 9.91 18.49
N GLY A 72 -4.29 9.57 17.20
CA GLY A 72 -3.29 8.75 16.51
C GLY A 72 -2.07 9.52 15.99
N PRO A 73 -0.97 8.83 15.59
CA PRO A 73 0.12 9.46 14.85
C PRO A 73 -0.39 9.98 13.48
N PRO A 74 0.22 11.05 12.92
CA PRO A 74 -0.13 11.51 11.58
C PRO A 74 0.14 10.39 10.57
N GLY A 75 -0.89 10.01 9.81
CA GLY A 75 -0.77 8.96 8.80
C GLY A 75 -0.12 9.46 7.52
N ARG A 76 0.06 8.53 6.57
CA ARG A 76 0.70 8.83 5.29
C ARG A 76 -0.25 8.53 4.15
N GLY A 77 -0.23 9.40 3.14
CA GLY A 77 -0.98 9.20 1.92
C GLY A 77 -0.21 9.61 0.68
N ILE A 78 -0.76 9.21 -0.47
CA ILE A 78 -0.30 9.62 -1.79
C ILE A 78 -1.37 10.51 -2.41
N SER A 79 -0.98 11.75 -2.71
CA SER A 79 -1.80 12.71 -3.44
C SER A 79 -1.40 12.73 -4.91
N TYR A 80 -2.33 13.10 -5.79
CA TYR A 80 -2.12 13.14 -7.23
C TYR A 80 -2.51 14.51 -7.78
N ASP A 81 -1.70 15.11 -8.65
CA ASP A 81 -2.05 16.42 -9.24
C ASP A 81 -3.32 16.36 -10.11
N ARG A 82 -3.64 15.17 -10.65
CA ARG A 82 -4.77 14.94 -11.56
C ARG A 82 -6.06 14.56 -10.83
N MET A 83 -6.04 14.37 -9.51
CA MET A 83 -7.18 13.87 -8.73
C MET A 83 -7.25 14.53 -7.36
N ASP A 84 -8.44 14.92 -6.91
CA ASP A 84 -8.66 15.46 -5.56
C ASP A 84 -8.63 14.38 -4.46
N HIS A 85 -8.36 13.14 -4.83
CA HIS A 85 -8.35 12.00 -3.92
C HIS A 85 -6.94 11.77 -3.36
N VAL A 86 -6.89 11.34 -2.10
CA VAL A 86 -5.66 10.87 -1.45
C VAL A 86 -5.80 9.38 -1.17
N ASP A 87 -4.78 8.64 -1.59
CA ASP A 87 -4.62 7.22 -1.29
C ASP A 87 -3.96 7.07 0.10
N VAL A 88 -4.74 6.72 1.13
CA VAL A 88 -4.26 6.60 2.51
C VAL A 88 -3.57 5.26 2.70
N THR A 89 -2.24 5.26 2.77
CA THR A 89 -1.42 4.04 2.74
C THR A 89 -1.64 3.13 3.95
N ASP A 90 -1.84 3.69 5.13
CA ASP A 90 -2.17 2.96 6.36
C ASP A 90 -3.46 2.17 6.17
N GLY A 91 -4.49 2.84 5.64
CA GLY A 91 -5.79 2.26 5.31
C GLY A 91 -5.69 1.09 4.34
N MET A 92 -4.71 1.10 3.42
CA MET A 92 -4.48 -0.02 2.50
C MET A 92 -3.90 -1.26 3.18
N ILE A 93 -3.06 -1.08 4.21
CA ILE A 93 -2.54 -2.20 5.01
C ILE A 93 -3.67 -2.79 5.84
N HIS A 94 -4.46 -1.95 6.51
CA HIS A 94 -5.63 -2.38 7.28
C HIS A 94 -6.66 -3.10 6.39
N TRP A 95 -6.94 -2.57 5.19
CA TRP A 95 -7.86 -3.19 4.25
C TRP A 95 -7.38 -4.58 3.81
N ALA A 96 -6.10 -4.71 3.42
CA ALA A 96 -5.53 -6.01 3.06
C ALA A 96 -5.58 -7.02 4.23
N MET A 97 -5.30 -6.57 5.46
CA MET A 97 -5.37 -7.42 6.65
C MET A 97 -6.80 -7.81 7.06
N SER A 98 -7.79 -6.99 6.73
CA SER A 98 -9.21 -7.29 6.95
C SER A 98 -9.74 -8.28 5.91
N GLU A 99 -9.50 -8.03 4.62
CA GLU A 99 -10.00 -8.87 3.53
C GLU A 99 -9.24 -10.19 3.39
N ARG A 100 -7.93 -10.18 3.67
CA ARG A 100 -7.04 -11.35 3.61
C ARG A 100 -7.06 -12.09 2.25
N SER A 101 -7.42 -11.38 1.18
CA SER A 101 -7.58 -11.96 -0.16
C SER A 101 -6.25 -12.12 -0.91
N GLY A 102 -5.24 -11.29 -0.60
CA GLY A 102 -3.99 -11.24 -1.35
C GLY A 102 -4.14 -10.57 -2.73
N THR A 103 -5.18 -9.76 -2.92
CA THR A 103 -5.52 -9.13 -4.20
C THR A 103 -5.93 -7.66 -4.10
N CYS A 104 -6.01 -7.12 -2.89
CA CYS A 104 -6.48 -5.77 -2.62
C CYS A 104 -5.62 -4.72 -3.33
N TRP A 105 -4.30 -4.81 -3.16
CA TRP A 105 -3.35 -3.85 -3.75
C TRP A 105 -3.26 -3.97 -5.26
N ALA A 106 -3.31 -5.19 -5.80
CA ALA A 106 -3.37 -5.39 -7.24
C ALA A 106 -4.63 -4.75 -7.86
N THR A 107 -5.77 -4.87 -7.18
CA THR A 107 -7.04 -4.26 -7.58
C THR A 107 -6.96 -2.73 -7.50
N LEU A 108 -6.36 -2.19 -6.45
CA LEU A 108 -6.18 -0.76 -6.26
C LEU A 108 -5.28 -0.16 -7.35
N PHE A 109 -4.11 -0.75 -7.60
CA PHE A 109 -3.20 -0.31 -8.66
C PHE A 109 -3.84 -0.45 -10.04
N GLY A 110 -4.63 -1.51 -10.28
CA GLY A 110 -5.42 -1.65 -11.50
C GLY A 110 -6.45 -0.54 -11.67
N SER A 111 -7.13 -0.15 -10.59
CA SER A 111 -8.10 0.95 -10.60
C SER A 111 -7.42 2.29 -10.89
N ASN A 112 -6.28 2.56 -10.26
CA ASN A 112 -5.49 3.78 -10.51
C ASN A 112 -4.99 3.85 -11.96
N ARG A 113 -4.53 2.74 -12.56
CA ARG A 113 -4.19 2.69 -14.00
C ARG A 113 -5.38 3.04 -14.89
N ASN A 114 -6.58 2.59 -14.56
CA ASN A 114 -7.78 2.88 -15.35
C ASN A 114 -8.22 4.34 -15.24
N MET A 115 -8.02 4.96 -14.07
CA MET A 115 -8.38 6.36 -13.84
C MET A 115 -7.32 7.34 -14.32
N MET A 116 -6.05 6.92 -14.35
CA MET A 116 -4.89 7.69 -14.77
C MET A 116 -4.13 6.93 -15.88
N PRO A 117 -4.71 6.84 -17.10
CA PRO A 117 -3.98 6.31 -18.23
C PRO A 117 -2.79 7.23 -18.58
N ASP A 118 -1.69 6.62 -19.04
CA ASP A 118 -0.46 7.31 -19.46
C ASP A 118 -0.72 8.45 -20.48
#